data_AF-A0A1I4RMT2-F1
#
_entry.id   AF-A0A1I4RMT2-F1
#
_cell.length_a   1.000
_cell.length_b   1.000
_cell.length_c   1.000
_cell.angle_alpha   90.00
_cell.angle_beta   90.00
_cell.angle_gamma   90.00
#
_symmetry.space_group_name_H-M   'P 1'
#
loop_
_entity.id
_entity.type
_entity.pdbx_description
1 polymer ?
#
loop_
_entity_poly.entity_id
_entity_poly.type
_entity_poly.pdbx_seq_one_letter_code
_entity_poly.pdbx_strand_id
1 'polypeptide(L)'
;MHPNGGKYWRLKYRYKGKEKTLALGTFPEVTQAEARDGRNEARRMLAKGIDPSAAKKQGSLSAKESSTNNFEAIAREWMVKHLAGRSPGHKETVVDRLEKNVFPWIGDRSIRDITASDLLQVVQRIESRGAQETARRVLGICGLSAPLNCC
;
A
#
# COMPACT_ATOMS: atom_id res chain seq x y z
N MET A 1 20.16 6.07 27.73
CA MET A 1 21.00 5.66 26.58
C MET A 1 20.38 4.37 26.05
N HIS A 2 20.11 4.24 24.74
CA HIS A 2 19.62 2.97 24.17
C HIS A 2 20.82 2.01 23.96
N PRO A 3 20.64 0.70 24.15
CA PRO A 3 21.73 -0.28 24.09
C PRO A 3 22.37 -0.46 22.70
N ASN A 4 21.85 0.17 21.65
CA ASN A 4 22.33 -0.01 20.26
C ASN A 4 23.27 1.09 19.72
N GLY A 5 23.73 2.07 20.52
CA GLY A 5 24.77 3.04 20.11
C GLY A 5 24.47 3.94 18.90
N GLY A 6 23.32 3.78 18.23
CA GLY A 6 22.94 4.51 17.03
C GLY A 6 22.78 6.01 17.33
N LYS A 7 23.39 6.86 16.50
CA LYS A 7 23.18 8.31 16.53
C LYS A 7 21.84 8.62 15.87
N TYR A 8 20.98 9.37 16.55
CA TYR A 8 19.67 9.77 16.02
C TYR A 8 19.57 11.27 15.86
N TRP A 9 18.98 11.71 14.76
CA TRP A 9 18.53 13.09 14.60
C TRP A 9 17.22 13.25 15.37
N ARG A 10 17.23 14.08 16.42
CA ARG A 10 16.05 14.35 17.25
C ARG A 10 15.75 15.84 17.31
N LEU A 11 14.48 16.18 17.19
CA LEU A 11 13.97 17.54 17.34
C LEU A 11 13.09 17.62 18.59
N LYS A 12 13.48 18.46 19.56
CA LYS A 12 12.61 18.85 20.67
C LYS A 12 11.71 20.01 20.24
N TYR A 13 10.42 19.92 20.55
CA TYR A 13 9.44 20.97 20.24
C TYR A 13 8.34 21.01 21.30
N ARG A 14 7.58 22.11 21.30
CA ARG A 14 6.39 22.25 22.16
C ARG A 14 5.16 22.33 21.28
N TYR A 15 4.12 21.59 21.63
CA TYR A 15 2.83 21.62 20.97
C TYR A 15 1.72 21.62 22.03
N LYS A 16 0.83 22.62 21.98
CA LYS A 16 -0.27 22.81 22.95
C LYS A 16 0.17 22.68 24.41
N GLY A 17 1.27 23.35 24.78
CA GLY A 17 1.81 23.36 26.14
C GLY A 17 2.56 22.09 26.57
N LYS A 18 2.64 21.05 25.72
CA LYS A 18 3.37 19.81 26.03
C LYS A 18 4.70 19.78 25.29
N GLU A 19 5.78 19.44 26.00
CA GLU A 19 7.08 19.16 25.38
C GLU A 19 7.06 17.77 24.74
N LYS A 20 7.52 17.69 23.49
CA LYS A 20 7.58 16.46 22.71
C LYS A 20 8.92 16.37 21.98
N THR A 21 9.33 15.14 21.68
CA THR A 21 10.54 14.86 20.91
C THR A 21 10.17 14.08 19.65
N LEU A 22 10.55 14.58 18.48
CA LEU A 22 10.40 13.93 17.18
C LEU A 22 11.74 13.33 16.74
N ALA A 23 11.76 12.05 16.40
CA ALA A 23 12.91 11.43 15.75
C ALA A 23 12.82 11.65 14.22
N LEU A 24 13.79 12.38 13.67
CA LEU A 24 13.88 12.69 12.24
C LEU A 24 14.54 11.55 11.46
N GLY A 25 15.42 10.77 12.09
CA GLY A 25 16.07 9.62 11.48
C GLY A 25 17.28 9.12 12.26
N THR A 26 17.92 8.07 11.76
CA THR A 26 19.16 7.49 12.32
C THR A 26 20.33 7.81 11.39
N PHE A 27 21.48 8.17 11.95
CA PHE A 27 22.72 8.30 11.21
C PHE A 27 23.37 6.90 11.02
N PRO A 28 23.95 6.56 9.86
CA PRO A 28 24.18 7.40 8.67
C PRO A 28 23.06 7.35 7.62
N GLU A 29 22.00 6.58 7.85
CA GLU A 29 20.88 6.41 6.90
C GLU A 29 20.23 7.73 6.50
N VAL A 30 20.10 8.67 7.44
CA VAL A 30 19.61 10.04 7.18
C VAL A 30 20.76 11.02 7.22
N THR A 31 20.95 11.72 6.09
CA THR A 31 21.98 12.74 5.95
C THR A 31 21.68 13.99 6.79
N GLN A 32 22.71 14.80 7.07
CA GLN A 32 22.52 16.07 7.78
C GLN A 32 21.57 17.01 7.02
N ALA A 33 21.58 16.97 5.69
CA ALA A 33 20.70 17.77 4.85
C ALA A 33 19.23 17.37 5.02
N GLU A 34 18.92 16.08 4.94
CA GLU A 34 17.57 15.54 5.17
C GLU A 34 17.07 15.79 6.60
N ALA A 35 17.96 15.70 7.60
CA ALA A 35 17.62 16.06 8.97
C ALA A 35 17.25 17.55 9.12
N ARG A 36 17.87 18.46 8.35
CA ARG A 36 17.52 19.89 8.34
C ARG A 36 16.18 20.12 7.64
N ASP A 37 15.92 19.40 6.55
CA ASP A 37 14.65 19.47 5.84
C ASP A 37 13.48 19.00 6.71
N GLY A 38 13.59 17.80 7.31
CA GLY A 38 12.58 17.28 8.23
C GLY A 38 12.33 18.18 9.45
N ARG A 39 13.35 18.91 9.93
CA ARG A 39 13.17 19.96 10.95
C ARG A 39 12.34 21.14 10.44
N ASN A 40 12.59 21.60 9.22
CA ASN A 40 11.86 22.72 8.63
C ASN A 40 10.41 22.35 8.35
N GLU A 41 10.16 21.14 7.85
CA GLU A 41 8.82 20.60 7.67
C GLU A 41 8.05 20.52 9.00
N ALA A 42 8.67 19.94 10.04
CA ALA A 42 8.06 19.87 11.37
C ALA A 42 7.73 21.28 11.92
N ARG A 43 8.58 22.28 11.68
CA ARG A 43 8.28 23.68 12.05
C ARG A 43 7.11 24.26 11.27
N ARG A 44 6.99 23.98 9.97
CA ARG A 44 5.85 24.41 9.15
C ARG A 44 4.55 23.78 9.64
N MET A 45 4.57 22.48 10.00
CA MET A 45 3.41 21.80 10.57
C MET A 45 2.99 22.40 11.92
N LEU A 46 3.96 22.72 12.79
CA LEU A 46 3.69 23.38 14.07
C LEU A 46 3.08 24.77 13.90
N ALA A 47 3.54 25.55 12.91
CA ALA A 47 2.96 26.85 12.58
C ALA A 47 1.50 26.74 12.10
N LYS A 48 1.15 25.64 11.43
CA LYS A 48 -0.23 25.30 11.03
C LYS A 48 -1.06 24.69 12.18
N GLY A 49 -0.49 24.56 13.38
CA GLY A 49 -1.18 23.93 14.52
C GLY A 49 -1.32 22.41 14.40
N ILE A 50 -0.53 21.75 13.54
CA ILE A 50 -0.54 20.29 13.34
C ILE A 50 0.62 19.67 14.13
N ASP A 51 0.36 18.58 14.84
CA ASP A 51 1.38 17.84 15.57
C ASP A 51 2.22 16.98 14.60
N PRO A 52 3.52 17.25 14.43
CA PRO A 52 4.35 16.54 13.44
C PRO A 52 4.58 15.06 13.82
N SER A 53 4.49 14.71 15.11
CA SER A 53 4.57 13.31 15.54
C SER A 53 3.31 12.53 15.17
N ALA A 54 2.13 13.15 15.21
CA ALA A 54 0.89 12.55 14.75
C ALA A 54 0.87 12.38 13.24
N ALA A 55 1.36 13.36 12.47
CA ALA A 55 1.46 13.27 11.01
C ALA A 55 2.41 12.15 10.55
N LYS A 56 3.60 12.02 11.16
CA LYS A 56 4.53 10.91 10.86
C LYS A 56 3.93 9.54 11.21
N LYS A 57 3.20 9.47 12.33
CA LYS A 57 2.50 8.26 12.75
C LYS A 57 1.35 7.92 11.80
N GLN A 58 0.56 8.89 11.36
CA GLN A 58 -0.51 8.69 10.37
C GLN A 58 0.03 8.27 9.01
N GLY A 59 1.14 8.85 8.54
CA GLY A 59 1.79 8.41 7.30
C GLY A 59 2.30 6.97 7.39
N SER A 60 2.94 6.60 8.50
CA SER A 60 3.42 5.22 8.72
C SER A 60 2.28 4.21 8.91
N LEU A 61 1.19 4.61 9.58
CA LEU A 61 -0.01 3.78 9.71
C LEU A 61 -0.73 3.64 8.36
N SER A 62 -0.87 4.71 7.58
CA SER A 62 -1.50 4.65 6.25
C SER A 62 -0.70 3.77 5.29
N ALA A 63 0.64 3.82 5.34
CA ALA A 63 1.48 2.93 4.55
C ALA A 63 1.30 1.45 4.97
N LYS A 64 1.24 1.17 6.28
CA LYS A 64 1.01 -0.19 6.79
C LYS A 64 -0.40 -0.70 6.52
N GLU A 65 -1.43 0.14 6.68
CA GLU A 65 -2.81 -0.19 6.36
C GLU A 65 -3.00 -0.36 4.86
N SER A 66 -2.26 0.36 4.02
CA SER A 66 -2.26 0.14 2.57
C SER A 66 -1.66 -1.23 2.23
N SER A 67 -0.58 -1.65 2.90
CA SER A 67 -0.03 -3.01 2.71
C SER A 67 -0.92 -4.14 3.24
N THR A 68 -1.80 -3.88 4.22
CA THR A 68 -2.77 -4.89 4.71
C THR A 68 -4.09 -4.87 3.91
N ASN A 69 -4.46 -3.72 3.33
CA ASN A 69 -5.65 -3.55 2.49
C ASN A 69 -5.28 -3.37 1.01
N ASN A 70 -4.23 -4.03 0.55
CA ASN A 70 -3.88 -4.07 -0.86
C ASN A 70 -4.65 -5.19 -1.57
N PHE A 71 -4.81 -5.05 -2.88
CA PHE A 71 -5.59 -6.00 -3.68
C PHE A 71 -5.04 -7.42 -3.61
N GLU A 72 -3.71 -7.57 -3.54
CA GLU A 72 -3.08 -8.89 -3.48
C GLU A 72 -3.49 -9.66 -2.22
N ALA A 73 -3.52 -9.03 -1.05
CA ALA A 73 -3.91 -9.68 0.20
C ALA A 73 -5.36 -10.21 0.15
N ILE A 74 -6.30 -9.40 -0.33
CA ILE A 74 -7.70 -9.81 -0.45
C ILE A 74 -7.90 -10.82 -1.59
N ALA A 75 -7.19 -10.68 -2.70
CA ALA A 75 -7.22 -11.66 -3.78
C ALA A 75 -6.75 -13.03 -3.29
N ARG A 76 -5.68 -13.09 -2.47
CA ARG A 76 -5.22 -14.34 -1.84
C ARG A 76 -6.25 -14.93 -0.88
N GLU A 77 -6.89 -14.11 -0.05
CA GLU A 77 -7.97 -14.60 0.83
C GLU A 77 -9.16 -15.15 0.03
N TRP A 78 -9.57 -14.44 -1.02
CA TRP A 78 -10.61 -14.88 -1.95
C TRP A 78 -10.23 -16.20 -2.62
N MET A 79 -8.98 -16.35 -3.07
CA MET A 79 -8.47 -17.58 -3.68
C MET A 79 -8.59 -18.76 -2.71
N VAL A 80 -8.21 -18.60 -1.44
CA VAL A 80 -8.35 -19.67 -0.44
C VAL A 80 -9.81 -20.08 -0.26
N LYS A 81 -10.73 -19.12 -0.11
CA LYS A 81 -12.16 -19.38 0.12
C LYS A 81 -12.86 -19.96 -1.11
N HIS A 82 -12.63 -19.38 -2.29
CA HIS A 82 -13.37 -19.69 -3.51
C HIS A 82 -12.76 -20.87 -4.30
N LEU A 83 -11.47 -21.16 -4.09
CA LEU A 83 -10.81 -22.32 -4.69
C LEU A 83 -10.75 -23.53 -3.75
N ALA A 84 -11.26 -23.44 -2.51
CA ALA A 84 -11.23 -24.54 -1.53
C ALA A 84 -11.70 -25.89 -2.12
N GLY A 85 -12.81 -25.88 -2.87
CA GLY A 85 -13.41 -27.08 -3.50
C GLY A 85 -12.97 -27.41 -4.92
N ARG A 86 -11.96 -26.72 -5.49
CA ARG A 86 -11.48 -26.99 -6.86
C ARG A 86 -10.25 -27.90 -6.88
N SER A 87 -10.03 -28.58 -8.01
CA SER A 87 -8.85 -29.43 -8.21
C SER A 87 -7.55 -28.62 -8.11
N PRO A 88 -6.46 -29.19 -7.56
CA PRO A 88 -5.21 -28.48 -7.30
C PRO A 88 -4.62 -27.81 -8.57
N GLY A 89 -4.64 -28.48 -9.72
CA GLY A 89 -4.17 -27.90 -10.98
C GLY A 89 -5.01 -26.70 -11.47
N HIS A 90 -6.30 -26.66 -11.13
CA HIS A 90 -7.14 -25.50 -11.43
C HIS A 90 -6.80 -24.32 -10.51
N LYS A 91 -6.46 -24.58 -9.24
CA LYS A 91 -6.04 -23.53 -8.31
C LYS A 91 -4.75 -22.87 -8.79
N GLU A 92 -3.75 -23.67 -9.12
CA GLU A 92 -2.46 -23.20 -9.61
C GLU A 92 -2.59 -22.37 -10.89
N THR A 93 -3.42 -22.82 -11.84
CA THR A 93 -3.68 -22.08 -13.08
C THR A 93 -4.32 -20.71 -12.81
N VAL A 94 -5.24 -20.61 -11.85
CA VAL A 94 -5.91 -19.35 -11.50
C VAL A 94 -4.94 -18.41 -10.80
N VAL A 95 -4.14 -18.93 -9.87
CA VAL A 95 -3.11 -18.19 -9.14
C VAL A 95 -2.07 -17.62 -10.13
N ASP A 96 -1.49 -18.47 -10.99
CA ASP A 96 -0.49 -18.07 -11.99
C ASP A 96 -0.99 -16.95 -12.92
N ARG A 97 -2.27 -17.02 -13.32
CA ARG A 97 -2.87 -16.00 -14.18
C ARG A 97 -3.01 -14.65 -13.47
N LEU A 98 -3.44 -14.66 -12.21
CA LEU A 98 -3.57 -13.45 -11.40
C LEU A 98 -2.19 -12.86 -11.08
N GLU A 99 -1.22 -13.69 -10.73
CA GLU A 99 0.15 -13.27 -10.45
C GLU A 99 0.84 -12.65 -11.67
N LYS A 100 0.70 -13.25 -12.85
CA LYS A 100 1.37 -12.73 -14.06
C LYS A 100 0.69 -11.52 -14.68
N ASN A 101 -0.64 -11.41 -14.56
CA ASN A 101 -1.40 -10.44 -15.33
C ASN A 101 -2.06 -9.34 -14.50
N VAL A 102 -2.31 -9.55 -13.20
CA VAL A 102 -3.09 -8.62 -12.37
C VAL A 102 -2.22 -7.98 -11.28
N PHE A 103 -1.54 -8.79 -10.47
CA PHE A 103 -0.69 -8.29 -9.37
C PHE A 103 0.41 -7.29 -9.78
N PRO A 104 1.12 -7.43 -10.92
CA PRO A 104 2.15 -6.45 -11.30
C PRO A 104 1.61 -5.04 -11.56
N TRP A 105 0.30 -4.87 -11.76
CA TRP A 105 -0.30 -3.57 -12.06
C TRP A 105 -1.07 -2.99 -10.90
N ILE A 106 -1.85 -3.83 -10.20
CA ILE A 106 -2.79 -3.39 -9.17
C ILE A 106 -2.56 -4.03 -7.81
N GLY A 107 -1.61 -4.98 -7.70
CA GLY A 107 -1.39 -5.77 -6.48
C GLY A 107 -0.97 -4.95 -5.28
N ASP A 108 -0.12 -3.93 -5.48
CA ASP A 108 0.35 -3.02 -4.42
C ASP A 108 -0.66 -1.90 -4.09
N ARG A 109 -1.64 -1.66 -4.96
CA ARG A 109 -2.61 -0.59 -4.76
C ARG A 109 -3.62 -0.96 -3.68
N SER A 110 -4.04 0.05 -2.91
CA SER A 110 -5.10 -0.12 -1.92
C SER A 110 -6.44 -0.33 -2.59
N ILE A 111 -7.23 -1.27 -2.09
CA ILE A 111 -8.54 -1.65 -2.69
C ILE A 111 -9.51 -0.48 -2.77
N ARG A 112 -9.40 0.48 -1.85
CA ARG A 112 -10.23 1.69 -1.84
C ARG A 112 -9.96 2.62 -3.02
N ASP A 113 -8.77 2.53 -3.60
CA ASP A 113 -8.34 3.37 -4.72
C ASP A 113 -8.58 2.68 -6.08
N ILE A 114 -8.85 1.37 -6.07
CA ILE A 114 -9.06 0.60 -7.30
C ILE A 114 -10.43 0.92 -7.87
N THR A 115 -10.43 1.50 -9.07
CA THR A 115 -11.62 1.85 -9.83
C THR A 115 -11.87 0.84 -10.95
N ALA A 116 -13.11 0.80 -11.47
CA ALA A 116 -13.47 -0.04 -12.62
C ALA A 116 -12.59 0.22 -13.85
N SER A 117 -12.18 1.48 -14.07
CA SER A 117 -11.25 1.86 -15.15
C SER A 117 -9.88 1.20 -15.04
N ASP A 118 -9.42 0.93 -13.80
CA ASP A 118 -8.12 0.31 -13.55
C ASP A 118 -8.15 -1.18 -13.92
N LEU A 119 -9.23 -1.89 -13.53
CA LEU A 119 -9.49 -3.25 -13.97
C LEU A 119 -9.61 -3.36 -15.50
N LEU A 120 -10.27 -2.38 -16.13
CA LEU A 120 -10.45 -2.34 -17.58
C LEU A 120 -9.11 -2.16 -18.31
N GLN A 121 -8.21 -1.33 -17.78
CA GLN A 121 -6.85 -1.17 -18.30
C GLN A 121 -6.02 -2.46 -18.18
N VAL A 122 -6.15 -3.20 -17.08
CA VAL A 122 -5.49 -4.50 -16.91
C VAL A 122 -5.98 -5.48 -17.98
N VAL A 123 -7.29 -5.56 -18.20
CA VAL A 123 -7.89 -6.46 -19.21
C VAL A 123 -7.45 -6.08 -20.62
N GLN A 124 -7.52 -4.80 -20.98
CA GLN A 124 -7.07 -4.31 -22.29
C GLN A 124 -5.59 -4.63 -22.55
N ARG A 125 -4.74 -4.56 -21.51
CA ARG A 125 -3.32 -4.90 -21.65
C ARG A 125 -3.11 -6.39 -21.92
N ILE A 126 -3.93 -7.27 -21.34
CA ILE A 126 -3.90 -8.72 -21.63
C ILE A 126 -4.38 -8.97 -23.07
N GLU A 127 -5.43 -8.28 -23.50
CA GLU A 127 -5.92 -8.37 -24.89
C GLU A 127 -4.89 -7.88 -25.90
N SER A 128 -4.19 -6.78 -25.61
CA SER A 128 -3.12 -6.26 -26.46
C SER A 128 -1.93 -7.21 -26.61
N ARG A 129 -1.78 -8.21 -25.73
CA ARG A 129 -0.77 -9.27 -25.83
C ARG A 129 -1.25 -10.49 -26.66
N GLY A 130 -2.48 -10.44 -27.19
CA GLY A 130 -3.09 -11.53 -27.95
C GLY A 130 -3.75 -12.61 -27.08
N ALA A 131 -3.78 -12.46 -25.76
CA ALA A 131 -4.31 -13.46 -24.82
C ALA A 131 -5.79 -13.20 -24.48
N GLN A 132 -6.67 -13.13 -25.49
CA GLN A 132 -8.09 -12.75 -25.31
C GLN A 132 -8.88 -13.72 -24.43
N GLU A 133 -8.62 -15.02 -24.51
CA GLU A 133 -9.26 -16.00 -23.61
C GLU A 133 -8.83 -15.82 -22.16
N THR A 134 -7.56 -15.44 -21.93
CA THR A 134 -7.05 -15.12 -20.60
C THR A 134 -7.70 -13.85 -20.05
N ALA A 135 -7.85 -12.83 -20.90
CA ALA A 135 -8.54 -11.59 -20.54
C ALA A 135 -9.99 -11.85 -20.11
N ARG A 136 -10.76 -12.63 -20.88
CA ARG A 136 -12.13 -13.03 -20.51
C ARG A 136 -12.20 -13.80 -19.20
N ARG A 137 -11.27 -14.74 -18.97
CA ARG A 137 -11.26 -15.51 -17.72
C ARG A 137 -10.90 -14.65 -16.50
N VAL A 138 -9.94 -13.74 -16.65
CA VAL A 138 -9.59 -12.77 -15.59
C VAL A 138 -10.77 -11.85 -15.30
N LEU A 139 -11.45 -11.34 -16.34
CA LEU A 139 -12.66 -10.51 -16.17
C LEU A 139 -13.77 -11.27 -15.43
N GLY A 140 -14.01 -12.54 -15.76
CA GLY A 140 -14.98 -13.38 -15.04
C GLY A 140 -14.61 -13.60 -13.56
N ILE A 141 -13.32 -13.77 -13.26
CA ILE A 141 -12.82 -13.92 -11.89
C ILE A 141 -12.98 -12.62 -11.09
N CYS A 142 -12.60 -11.48 -11.67
CA CYS A 142 -12.75 -10.17 -11.03
C CYS A 142 -14.21 -9.74 -10.89
N GLY A 143 -15.06 -10.03 -11.88
CA GLY A 143 -16.50 -9.72 -11.85
C GLY A 143 -17.27 -10.47 -10.76
N LEU A 144 -16.84 -11.68 -10.39
CA LEU A 144 -17.42 -12.44 -9.27
C LEU A 144 -17.02 -11.90 -7.88
N SER A 145 -15.95 -11.10 -7.81
CA SER A 145 -15.46 -10.49 -6.57
C SER A 145 -16.01 -9.09 -6.32
N ALA A 146 -16.78 -8.52 -7.25
CA ALA A 146 -17.42 -7.22 -7.10
C ALA A 146 -18.92 -7.39 -6.83
N PRO A 147 -19.34 -7.65 -5.58
CA PRO A 147 -20.72 -7.38 -5.23
C PRO A 147 -20.92 -5.85 -5.29
N LEU A 148 -21.91 -5.43 -6.09
CA LEU A 148 -22.59 -4.14 -5.99
C LEU A 148 -21.79 -2.91 -6.48
N ASN A 149 -21.80 -2.65 -7.80
CA ASN A 149 -22.32 -1.39 -8.34
C ASN A 149 -22.42 -1.45 -9.88
N CYS A 150 -23.40 -2.21 -10.36
CA CYS A 150 -23.96 -2.03 -11.70
C CYS A 150 -25.46 -1.79 -11.52
N CYS A 151 -25.80 -0.57 -11.15
CA CYS A 151 -27.07 0.09 -11.41
C CYS A 151 -26.74 1.52 -11.83
#